data_AF-A0A2K6S7Q7-F1
#
_entry.id   AF-A0A2K6S7Q7-F1
#
_cell.length_a   1.000
_cell.length_b   1.000
_cell.length_c   1.000
_cell.angle_alpha   90.00
_cell.angle_beta   90.00
_cell.angle_gamma   90.00
#
_symmetry.space_group_name_H-M   'P 1'
#
loop_
_entity.id
_entity.type
_entity.pdbx_description
1 polymer ?
#
loop_
_entity_poly.entity_id
_entity_poly.type
_entity_poly.pdbx_seq_one_letter_code
_entity_poly.pdbx_strand_id
1 'polypeptide(L)'
;MLNVLLGRLVIFATFVTLCNASCYLILNDIVPGESTKECTDLKGNKHPINSRWRTDNCDICACREKEISCCSLVSTPVGYDIHKCRKIFNKEECKLIVVEKKDPNKTCDVSGCVL
;
A
#
# COMPACT_ATOMS: atom_id res chain seq x y z
N MET A 1 14.03 -52.63 24.31
CA MET A 1 13.19 -51.48 24.65
C MET A 1 14.05 -50.23 24.46
N LEU A 2 13.84 -49.46 23.38
CA LEU A 2 14.44 -48.12 23.26
C LEU A 2 13.35 -47.17 22.77
N ASN A 3 13.25 -46.07 23.50
CA ASN A 3 12.04 -45.28 23.64
C ASN A 3 11.69 -44.48 22.39
N VAL A 4 10.39 -44.45 22.11
CA VAL A 4 9.72 -43.56 21.18
C VAL A 4 9.92 -42.12 21.66
N LEU A 5 10.72 -41.34 20.93
CA LEU A 5 10.63 -39.88 20.95
C LEU A 5 10.46 -39.41 19.51
N LEU A 6 9.26 -39.64 18.97
CA LEU A 6 8.80 -38.98 17.75
C LEU A 6 8.61 -37.49 18.08
N GLY A 7 9.67 -36.70 17.86
CA GLY A 7 9.57 -35.24 17.91
C GLY A 7 8.65 -34.75 16.79
N ARG A 8 7.44 -34.30 17.15
CA ARG A 8 6.55 -33.58 16.23
C ARG A 8 7.18 -32.21 15.93
N LEU A 9 7.81 -32.07 14.77
CA LEU A 9 8.08 -30.75 14.19
C LEU A 9 6.73 -30.13 13.79
N VAL A 10 6.24 -29.18 14.59
CA VAL A 10 5.10 -28.35 14.20
C VAL A 10 5.62 -27.22 13.32
N ILE A 11 5.50 -27.37 12.00
CA ILE A 11 5.78 -26.29 11.06
C ILE A 11 4.55 -25.39 11.05
N PHE A 12 4.58 -24.30 11.81
CA PHE A 12 3.62 -23.21 11.64
C PHE A 12 3.98 -22.46 10.36
N ALA A 13 3.41 -22.88 9.23
CA ALA A 13 3.44 -22.08 8.02
C ALA A 13 2.51 -20.88 8.22
N THR A 14 3.06 -19.72 8.56
CA THR A 14 2.31 -18.47 8.46
C THR A 14 2.11 -18.20 6.97
N PHE A 15 0.86 -18.19 6.52
CA PHE A 15 0.53 -17.73 5.18
C PHE A 15 0.80 -16.22 5.11
N VAL A 16 1.97 -15.85 4.59
CA VAL A 16 2.30 -14.45 4.33
C VAL A 16 1.59 -14.04 3.05
N THR A 17 0.67 -13.08 3.13
CA THR A 17 0.08 -12.45 1.95
C THR A 17 1.15 -11.57 1.28
N LEU A 18 1.54 -11.90 0.05
CA LEU A 18 2.47 -11.06 -0.71
C LEU A 18 1.77 -9.79 -1.20
N CYS A 19 2.39 -8.64 -0.93
CA CYS A 19 1.96 -7.33 -1.39
C CYS A 19 3.03 -6.74 -2.31
N ASN A 20 2.66 -6.34 -3.53
CA ASN A 20 3.57 -5.65 -4.45
C ASN A 20 3.45 -4.13 -4.25
N ALA A 21 4.57 -3.41 -4.20
CA ALA A 21 4.50 -1.96 -4.03
C ALA A 21 3.96 -1.24 -5.29
N SER A 22 3.10 -0.22 -5.15
CA SER A 22 2.58 0.66 -6.21
C SER A 22 2.99 2.10 -5.92
N CYS A 23 3.98 2.56 -6.67
CA CYS A 23 4.53 3.90 -6.57
C CYS A 23 4.65 4.55 -7.95
N TYR A 24 4.67 5.87 -7.97
CA TYR A 24 4.91 6.68 -9.18
C TYR A 24 5.84 7.84 -8.85
N LEU A 25 6.47 8.38 -9.90
CA LEU A 25 7.40 9.50 -9.83
C LEU A 25 6.85 10.67 -10.64
N ILE A 26 6.99 11.88 -10.10
CA ILE A 26 6.75 13.14 -10.80
C ILE A 26 8.11 13.82 -10.89
N LEU A 27 8.59 14.10 -12.09
CA LEU A 27 9.85 14.80 -12.26
C LEU A 27 9.66 16.28 -11.91
N ASN A 28 10.62 16.84 -11.19
CA ASN A 28 10.62 18.28 -10.92
C ASN A 28 11.01 19.02 -12.20
N ASP A 29 10.42 20.20 -12.40
CA ASP A 29 10.90 21.14 -13.41
C ASP A 29 12.24 21.71 -12.95
N ILE A 30 13.33 21.18 -13.53
CA ILE A 30 14.70 21.62 -13.24
C ILE A 30 15.08 22.69 -14.27
N VAL A 31 15.29 23.91 -13.79
CA VAL A 31 15.91 24.98 -14.61
C VAL A 31 17.43 24.81 -14.53
N PRO A 32 18.13 24.61 -15.66
CA PRO A 32 19.59 24.46 -15.64
C PRO A 32 20.27 25.67 -15.00
N GLY A 33 21.07 25.43 -13.95
CA GLY A 33 21.78 26.49 -13.22
C GLY A 33 21.06 27.03 -11.99
N GLU A 34 19.83 26.59 -11.71
CA GLU A 34 19.10 26.96 -10.50
C GLU A 34 18.88 25.73 -9.60
N SER A 35 19.08 25.89 -8.29
CA SER A 35 18.70 24.85 -7.34
C SER A 35 17.21 24.96 -7.04
N THR A 36 16.45 23.94 -7.43
CA THR A 36 15.07 23.76 -6.99
C THR A 36 15.07 23.75 -5.46
N LYS A 37 14.22 24.56 -4.81
CA LYS A 37 14.09 24.60 -3.34
C LYS A 37 12.85 23.86 -2.83
N GLU A 38 11.91 23.61 -3.75
CA GLU A 38 10.59 23.06 -3.48
C GLU A 38 10.11 22.26 -4.68
N CYS A 39 9.33 21.21 -4.44
CA CYS A 39 8.61 20.49 -5.48
C CYS A 39 7.19 21.05 -5.62
N THR A 40 6.66 21.02 -6.84
CA THR A 40 5.24 21.33 -7.10
C THR A 40 4.49 20.04 -7.38
N ASP A 41 3.48 19.72 -6.56
CA ASP A 41 2.67 18.51 -6.75
C ASP A 41 1.66 18.64 -7.91
N LEU A 42 0.95 17.55 -8.24
CA LEU A 42 -0.05 17.53 -9.32
C LEU A 42 -1.24 18.47 -9.09
N LYS A 43 -1.44 18.97 -7.86
CA LYS A 43 -2.47 19.96 -7.52
C LYS A 43 -1.91 21.39 -7.53
N GLY A 44 -0.62 21.57 -7.82
CA GLY A 44 0.06 22.87 -7.81
C GLY A 44 0.55 23.32 -6.43
N ASN A 45 0.47 22.48 -5.39
CA ASN A 45 0.98 22.86 -4.07
C ASN A 45 2.50 22.72 -4.01
N LYS A 46 3.13 23.63 -3.28
CA LYS A 46 4.58 23.68 -3.09
C LYS A 46 4.98 22.95 -1.81
N HIS A 47 5.97 22.08 -1.92
CA HIS A 47 6.49 21.27 -0.82
C HIS A 47 8.00 21.44 -0.70
N PRO A 48 8.57 21.72 0.48
CA PRO A 48 10.02 21.86 0.64
C PRO A 48 10.77 20.58 0.25
N ILE A 49 12.00 20.70 -0.23
CA ILE A 49 12.88 19.52 -0.41
C ILE A 49 13.03 18.76 0.92
N ASN A 50 13.06 17.43 0.82
CA ASN A 50 13.10 16.46 1.93
C ASN A 50 11.84 16.43 2.81
N SER A 51 10.77 17.14 2.44
CA SER A 51 9.48 17.02 3.09
C SER A 51 8.74 15.75 2.64
N ARG A 52 7.82 15.30 3.49
CA ARG A 52 6.86 14.23 3.21
C ARG A 52 5.46 14.68 3.57
N TRP A 53 4.48 14.28 2.78
CA TRP A 53 3.08 14.60 3.04
C TRP A 53 2.16 13.46 2.62
N ARG A 54 0.96 13.45 3.19
CA ARG A 54 -0.12 12.55 2.78
C ARG A 54 -1.03 13.28 1.80
N THR A 55 -1.41 12.62 0.72
CA THR A 55 -2.41 13.15 -0.22
C THR A 55 -3.82 12.72 0.19
N ASP A 56 -4.82 13.45 -0.30
CA ASP A 56 -6.23 13.07 -0.12
C ASP A 56 -6.60 11.75 -0.84
N ASN A 57 -5.72 11.29 -1.74
CA ASN A 57 -5.84 10.03 -2.46
C ASN A 57 -5.14 8.87 -1.72
N CYS A 58 -4.76 9.08 -0.45
CA CYS A 58 -4.12 8.07 0.37
C CYS A 58 -2.73 7.66 -0.13
N ASP A 59 -1.98 8.56 -0.75
CA ASP A 59 -0.57 8.34 -1.02
C ASP A 59 0.28 9.01 0.05
N ILE A 60 1.45 8.44 0.32
CA ILE A 60 2.54 9.15 0.97
C ILE A 60 3.54 9.59 -0.09
N CYS A 61 3.77 10.89 -0.17
CA CYS A 61 4.66 11.51 -1.11
C CYS A 61 5.90 12.07 -0.40
N ALA A 62 7.02 12.11 -1.10
CA ALA A 62 8.27 12.68 -0.65
C ALA A 62 8.87 13.56 -1.76
N CYS A 63 9.19 14.81 -1.44
CA CYS A 63 9.87 15.73 -2.34
C CYS A 63 11.38 15.54 -2.23
N ARG A 64 12.04 15.20 -3.34
CA ARG A 64 13.49 15.11 -3.48
C ARG A 64 13.95 16.16 -4.50
N GLU A 65 15.27 16.30 -4.65
CA GLU A 65 15.86 17.31 -5.54
C GLU A 65 15.35 17.23 -6.99
N LYS A 66 15.20 16.00 -7.52
CA LYS A 66 14.89 15.77 -8.94
C LYS A 66 13.46 15.31 -9.19
N GLU A 67 12.76 14.88 -8.15
CA GLU A 67 11.47 14.23 -8.29
C GLU A 67 10.65 14.29 -7.00
N ILE A 68 9.34 14.12 -7.15
CA ILE A 68 8.44 13.68 -6.10
C ILE A 68 8.21 12.18 -6.29
N SER A 69 8.43 11.40 -5.24
CA SER A 69 8.04 9.98 -5.21
C SER A 69 6.81 9.81 -4.34
N CYS A 70 5.77 9.19 -4.89
CA CYS A 70 4.52 8.90 -4.19
C CYS A 70 4.22 7.40 -4.23
N CYS A 71 3.82 6.83 -3.10
CA CYS A 71 3.40 5.44 -2.98
C CYS A 71 2.04 5.35 -2.31
N SER A 72 1.20 4.41 -2.72
CA SER A 72 -0.09 4.23 -2.08
C SER A 72 0.07 3.69 -0.66
N LEU A 73 -0.76 4.20 0.25
CA LEU A 73 -0.95 3.63 1.58
C LEU A 73 -2.07 2.57 1.57
N VAL A 74 -2.82 2.48 0.46
CA VAL A 74 -3.98 1.59 0.36
C VAL A 74 -3.53 0.24 -0.19
N SER A 75 -3.45 -0.75 0.70
CA SER A 75 -3.31 -2.15 0.26
C SER A 75 -4.59 -2.57 -0.48
N THR A 76 -4.46 -2.70 -1.80
CA THR A 76 -5.54 -3.11 -2.69
C THR A 76 -5.57 -4.64 -2.79
N PRO A 77 -6.59 -5.31 -2.21
CA PRO A 77 -6.67 -6.76 -2.21
C PRO A 77 -6.97 -7.32 -3.60
N VAL A 78 -6.33 -8.44 -3.93
CA VAL A 78 -6.52 -9.21 -5.16
C VAL A 78 -6.76 -10.68 -4.83
N GLY A 79 -7.33 -11.42 -5.78
CA GLY A 79 -7.55 -12.87 -5.62
C GLY A 79 -8.52 -13.22 -4.50
N TYR A 80 -9.71 -12.62 -4.54
CA TYR A 80 -10.87 -12.94 -3.69
C TYR A 80 -12.08 -13.33 -4.57
N ASP A 81 -13.10 -13.98 -3.99
CA ASP A 81 -14.31 -14.36 -4.73
C ASP A 81 -15.15 -13.12 -5.09
N ILE A 82 -15.00 -12.61 -6.32
CA ILE A 82 -15.71 -11.42 -6.80
C ILE A 82 -17.23 -11.63 -6.92
N HIS A 83 -17.71 -12.87 -6.95
CA HIS A 83 -19.14 -13.17 -7.03
C HIS A 83 -19.79 -13.08 -5.65
N LYS A 84 -19.12 -13.58 -4.60
CA LYS A 84 -19.64 -13.59 -3.23
C LYS A 84 -19.20 -12.38 -2.39
N CYS A 85 -18.13 -11.70 -2.77
CA CYS A 85 -17.51 -10.66 -1.96
C CYS A 85 -17.40 -9.32 -2.69
N ARG A 86 -17.26 -8.24 -1.94
CA ARG A 86 -17.08 -6.88 -2.44
C ARG A 86 -16.04 -6.12 -1.62
N LYS A 87 -15.48 -5.08 -2.24
CA LYS A 87 -14.53 -4.15 -1.62
C LYS A 87 -15.29 -2.99 -0.96
N ILE A 88 -14.88 -2.62 0.24
CA ILE A 88 -15.31 -1.40 0.93
C ILE A 88 -14.06 -0.58 1.23
N PHE A 89 -14.07 0.69 0.82
CA PHE A 89 -12.97 1.61 1.07
C PHE A 89 -13.31 2.55 2.22
N ASN A 90 -12.49 2.54 3.26
CA ASN A 90 -12.48 3.54 4.31
C ASN A 90 -11.41 4.58 3.98
N LYS A 91 -11.85 5.77 3.56
CA LYS A 91 -10.96 6.85 3.15
C LYS A 91 -10.18 7.45 4.32
N GLU A 92 -10.77 7.53 5.50
CA GLU A 92 -10.12 8.11 6.69
C GLU A 92 -8.93 7.25 7.15
N GLU A 93 -9.13 5.93 7.15
CA GLU A 93 -8.09 4.97 7.48
C GLU A 93 -7.16 4.64 6.29
N CYS A 94 -7.52 5.07 5.08
CA CYS A 94 -6.89 4.64 3.82
C CYS A 94 -6.81 3.11 3.71
N LYS A 95 -7.89 2.44 4.06
CA LYS A 95 -7.96 0.98 4.15
C LYS A 95 -9.04 0.44 3.23
N LEU A 96 -8.70 -0.65 2.55
CA LEU A 96 -9.66 -1.41 1.78
C LEU A 96 -9.88 -2.77 2.46
N ILE A 97 -11.14 -3.11 2.70
CA ILE A 97 -11.54 -4.42 3.23
C ILE A 97 -12.38 -5.16 2.21
N VAL A 98 -12.25 -6.49 2.19
CA VAL A 98 -13.12 -7.37 1.40
C VAL A 98 -14.08 -8.06 2.34
N VAL A 99 -15.38 -7.91 2.07
CA VAL A 99 -16.46 -8.49 2.89
C VAL A 99 -17.45 -9.24 2.02
N GLU A 100 -18.24 -10.12 2.62
CA GLU A 100 -19.32 -10.79 1.91
C GLU A 100 -20.36 -9.78 1.40
N LYS A 101 -20.93 -10.04 0.23
CA LYS A 101 -22.04 -9.23 -0.29
C LYS A 101 -23.32 -9.42 0.54
N LYS A 102 -23.52 -10.61 1.12
CA LYS A 102 -24.71 -10.96 1.91
C LYS A 102 -24.62 -10.42 3.35
N ASP A 103 -23.42 -10.41 3.93
CA ASP A 103 -23.17 -9.93 5.28
C ASP A 103 -21.89 -9.09 5.32
N PRO A 104 -22.01 -7.75 5.27
CA PRO A 104 -20.85 -6.86 5.28
C PRO A 104 -20.01 -6.91 6.56
N ASN A 105 -20.49 -7.56 7.64
CA ASN A 105 -19.72 -7.74 8.87
C ASN A 105 -18.76 -8.93 8.80
N LYS A 106 -18.86 -9.78 7.75
CA LYS A 106 -17.97 -10.92 7.53
C LYS A 106 -16.93 -10.60 6.47
N THR A 107 -15.66 -10.69 6.83
CA THR A 107 -14.53 -10.54 5.91
C THR A 107 -14.40 -11.76 5.01
N CYS A 108 -13.97 -11.54 3.77
CA CYS A 108 -13.61 -12.62 2.85
C CYS A 108 -12.10 -12.86 2.82
N ASP A 109 -11.70 -14.08 2.48
CA ASP A 109 -10.31 -14.43 2.26
C ASP A 109 -9.74 -13.73 1.02
N VAL A 110 -8.49 -13.29 1.14
CA VAL A 110 -7.72 -12.59 0.12
C VAL A 110 -6.38 -13.27 -0.03
N SER A 111 -6.00 -13.61 -1.26
CA SER A 111 -4.75 -14.35 -1.54
C SER A 111 -3.56 -13.45 -1.87
N GLY A 112 -3.76 -12.17 -2.16
CA GLY A 112 -2.67 -11.23 -2.44
C GLY A 112 -3.11 -9.77 -2.37
N CYS A 113 -2.14 -8.86 -2.51
CA CYS A 113 -2.43 -7.43 -2.58
C CYS A 113 -1.42 -6.65 -3.44
N VAL A 114 -1.82 -5.43 -3.80
CA VAL A 114 -0.97 -4.40 -4.39
C VAL A 114 -1.02 -3.20 -3.45
N LEU A 115 0.13 -2.76 -2.93
CA LEU A 115 0.30 -1.65 -1.99
C LEU A 115 1.02 -0.49 -2.66
#